data_AF-A0A520JEF7-F1
#
_entry.id   AF-A0A520JEF7-F1
#
_cell.length_a   1.000
_cell.length_b   1.000
_cell.length_c   1.000
_cell.angle_alpha   90.00
_cell.angle_beta   90.00
_cell.angle_gamma   90.00
#
_symmetry.space_group_name_H-M   'P 1'
#
loop_
_entity.id
_entity.type
_entity.pdbx_description
1 polymer ?
#
loop_
_entity_poly.entity_id
_entity_poly.type
_entity_poly.pdbx_seq_one_letter_code
_entity_poly.pdbx_strand_id
1 'polypeptide(L)' 'IPDSVISTEAFGESRPRVETADGVREVQNRRVEVTYGPGSGQ' A
#
# COMPACT_ATOMS: atom_id res chain seq x y z
N ILE A 1 -8.14 13.41 -11.61
CA ILE A 1 -8.87 12.58 -10.63
C ILE A 1 -9.33 13.50 -9.52
N PRO A 2 -10.62 13.52 -9.14
CA PRO A 2 -11.10 14.28 -7.98
C PRO A 2 -10.36 13.85 -6.71
N ASP A 3 -10.06 14.76 -5.79
CA ASP A 3 -9.36 14.41 -4.54
C ASP A 3 -10.21 13.51 -3.64
N SER A 4 -11.51 13.75 -3.62
CA SER A 4 -12.50 13.04 -2.80
C SER A 4 -12.69 11.56 -3.14
N VAL A 5 -12.16 11.10 -4.27
CA VAL A 5 -12.25 9.69 -4.71
C VAL A 5 -10.95 8.91 -4.50
N ILE A 6 -9.91 9.54 -3.93
CA ILE A 6 -8.63 8.90 -3.61
C ILE A 6 -8.49 8.82 -2.09
N SER A 7 -8.32 7.60 -1.57
CA SER A 7 -7.99 7.36 -0.16
C SER A 7 -6.57 6.79 -0.05
N THR A 8 -5.83 7.19 0.98
CA THR A 8 -4.48 6.69 1.27
C THR A 8 -4.41 6.11 2.68
N GLU A 9 -3.82 4.93 2.83
CA GLU A 9 -3.57 4.28 4.11
C GLU A 9 -2.08 3.95 4.26
N ALA A 10 -1.56 4.05 5.48
CA ALA A 10 -0.16 3.78 5.81
C ALA A 10 -0.06 2.69 6.88
N PHE A 11 0.63 1.59 6.56
CA PHE A 11 0.69 0.40 7.42
C PHE A 11 2.06 0.15 8.07
N GLY A 12 3.10 0.91 7.70
CA GLY A 12 4.46 0.71 8.22
C GLY A 12 4.95 -0.73 7.97
N GLU A 13 5.46 -1.38 9.02
CA GLU A 13 6.00 -2.74 8.98
C GLU A 13 4.97 -3.83 9.38
N SER A 14 3.72 -3.45 9.64
CA SER A 14 2.68 -4.37 10.12
C SER A 14 2.10 -5.30 9.04
N ARG A 15 2.38 -5.02 7.75
CA ARG A 15 1.87 -5.78 6.60
C ARG A 15 2.98 -6.13 5.60
N PRO A 16 3.96 -6.98 6.00
CA PRO A 16 5.06 -7.35 5.12
C PRO A 16 4.57 -8.21 3.94
N ARG A 17 5.17 -8.01 2.75
CA ARG A 17 5.01 -8.94 1.61
C ARG A 17 5.69 -10.27 1.86
N VAL A 18 6.89 -10.17 2.43
CA VAL A 18 7.78 -11.28 2.75
C VAL A 18 8.05 -11.16 4.24
N GLU A 19 7.81 -12.25 4.97
CA GLU A 19 8.08 -12.28 6.41
C GLU A 19 9.52 -11.80 6.66
N THR A 20 9.64 -10.73 7.42
CA THR A 20 10.89 -10.01 7.65
C THR A 20 10.96 -9.70 9.13
N ALA A 21 12.11 -9.93 9.74
CA ALA A 21 12.34 -9.58 11.12
C ALA A 21 12.25 -8.06 11.31
N ASP A 22 11.87 -7.65 12.52
CA ASP A 22 11.73 -6.23 12.85
C ASP A 22 13.03 -5.45 12.60
N GLY A 23 12.91 -4.28 11.99
CA GLY A 23 14.04 -3.43 11.61
C GLY A 23 14.90 -3.91 10.43
N VAL A 24 14.60 -5.05 9.80
CA VAL A 24 15.33 -5.54 8.63
C VAL A 24 14.78 -4.92 7.35
N ARG A 25 15.68 -4.34 6.55
CA ARG A 25 15.32 -3.69 5.30
C ARG A 25 15.09 -4.72 4.18
N GLU A 26 13.83 -4.97 3.85
CA GLU A 26 13.40 -5.74 2.67
C GLU A 26 12.81 -4.80 1.60
N VAL A 27 13.39 -4.79 0.39
CA VAL A 27 12.98 -3.88 -0.71
C VAL A 27 11.56 -4.16 -1.16
N GLN A 28 11.13 -5.43 -1.16
CA GLN A 28 9.77 -5.82 -1.53
C GLN A 28 8.71 -5.36 -0.52
N ASN A 29 9.11 -5.12 0.74
CA ASN A 29 8.23 -4.58 1.78
C ASN A 29 8.08 -3.06 1.68
N ARG A 30 9.00 -2.36 1.01
CA ARG A 30 8.90 -0.91 0.72
C ARG A 30 8.09 -0.63 -0.54
N ARG A 31 6.87 -1.18 -0.59
CA ARG A 31 5.97 -1.07 -1.75
C ARG A 31 4.82 -0.11 -1.49
N VAL A 32 4.28 0.42 -2.58
CA VAL A 32 2.97 1.07 -2.61
C VAL A 32 2.02 0.14 -3.35
N GLU A 33 0.81 -0.02 -2.83
CA GLU A 33 -0.25 -0.82 -3.46
C GLU A 33 -1.39 0.11 -3.86
N VAL A 34 -1.86 -0.02 -5.10
CA VAL A 34 -2.94 0.78 -5.66
C VAL A 34 -4.07 -0.15 -6.05
N THR A 35 -5.24 0.05 -5.45
CA THR A 35 -6.44 -0.76 -5.68
C THR A 35 -7.54 0.12 -6.28
N TYR A 36 -8.25 -0.41 -7.27
CA TYR A 36 -9.36 0.27 -7.91
C TYR A 36 -10.69 -0.28 -7.38
N GLY A 37 -11.57 0.61 -6.89
CA GLY A 37 -12.91 0.25 -6.44
C GLY A 37 -13.91 0.16 -7.60
N PRO A 38 -15.11 -0.42 -7.39
CA PRO A 38 -16.18 -0.45 -8.39
C PRO A 38 -16.48 0.96 -8.92
N GLY A 39 -16.45 1.16 -10.24
CA GLY A 39 -16.67 2.47 -10.87
C GLY A 39 -15.43 3.37 -11.02
N SER A 40 -14.24 2.92 -10.64
CA SER A 40 -13.00 3.68 -10.83
C SER A 40 -12.56 3.67 -12.31
N GLY A 41 -12.36 4.84 -12.92
CA GLY A 41 -11.79 4.98 -14.28
C GLY A 41 -12.80 5.03 -15.43
N GLN A 42 -14.08 5.30 -15.16
CA GLN A 42 -15.07 5.64 -16.20
C GLN A 42 -14.97 7.09 -16.66
#